data_AF-A0AA93L6W0-F1
#
_entry.id   AF-A0AA93L6W0-F1
#
_cell.length_a   1.000
_cell.length_b   1.000
_cell.length_c   1.000
_cell.angle_alpha   90.00
_cell.angle_beta   90.00
_cell.angle_gamma   90.00
#
_symmetry.space_group_name_H-M   'P 1'
#
loop_
_entity.id
_entity.type
_entity.pdbx_description
1 polymer ?
#
loop_
_entity_poly.entity_id
_entity_poly.type
_entity_poly.pdbx_seq_one_letter_code
_entity_poly.pdbx_strand_id
1 'polypeptide(L)'
;MSARLRAGLVIKLALGAIFGGMALLTMVGWTLKKFDMQPSHAFTTILIQVLLTINVTAMLNIMNVAFHKMVDAHGAFHRRFNAASLHRFPVSFVISGAPQLKRLATTFWSLGSALMLYGLWFHMKL
;
A
#
# COMPACT_ATOMS: atom_id res chain seq x y z
N MET A 1 17.48 -0.55 14.66
CA MET A 1 16.38 -1.46 14.23
C MET A 1 16.55 -1.74 12.73
N SER A 2 16.77 -3.01 12.33
CA SER A 2 17.16 -3.35 10.94
C SER A 2 16.02 -3.14 9.93
N ALA A 3 16.34 -2.84 8.67
CA ALA A 3 15.37 -2.57 7.59
C ALA A 3 14.39 -3.74 7.34
N ARG A 4 14.84 -4.98 7.57
CA ARG A 4 14.00 -6.19 7.46
C ARG A 4 12.91 -6.24 8.55
N LEU A 5 13.24 -5.82 9.77
CA LEU A 5 12.30 -5.75 10.89
C LEU A 5 11.21 -4.69 10.64
N ARG A 6 11.57 -3.55 10.04
CA ARG A 6 10.61 -2.50 9.66
C ARG A 6 9.65 -2.97 8.56
N ALA A 7 10.14 -3.62 7.51
CA ALA A 7 9.30 -4.13 6.43
C ALA A 7 8.30 -5.21 6.91
N GLY A 8 8.76 -6.13 7.77
CA GLY A 8 7.89 -7.18 8.34
C GLY A 8 6.77 -6.59 9.21
N LEU A 9 7.08 -5.56 10.00
CA LEU A 9 6.08 -4.86 10.81
C LEU A 9 5.05 -4.14 9.93
N VAL A 10 5.50 -3.40 8.90
CA VAL A 10 4.59 -2.67 7.98
C VAL A 10 3.63 -3.63 7.29
N ILE A 11 4.10 -4.78 6.80
CA ILE A 11 3.24 -5.77 6.14
C ILE A 11 2.21 -6.33 7.13
N LYS A 12 2.63 -6.69 8.36
CA LYS A 12 1.71 -7.21 9.39
C LYS A 12 0.64 -6.19 9.77
N LEU A 13 1.03 -4.94 10.00
CA LEU A 13 0.08 -3.87 10.32
C LEU A 13 -0.88 -3.60 9.16
N ALA A 14 -0.39 -3.58 7.92
CA ALA A 14 -1.21 -3.34 6.74
C ALA A 14 -2.20 -4.49 6.49
N LEU A 15 -1.77 -5.75 6.60
CA LEU A 15 -2.68 -6.90 6.52
C LEU A 15 -3.72 -6.87 7.64
N GLY A 16 -3.30 -6.56 8.88
CA GLY A 16 -4.21 -6.40 10.01
C GLY A 16 -5.25 -5.31 9.77
N ALA A 17 -4.85 -4.17 9.19
CA ALA A 17 -5.77 -3.09 8.84
C ALA A 17 -6.77 -3.50 7.75
N ILE A 18 -6.34 -4.25 6.73
CA ILE A 18 -7.23 -4.74 5.67
C ILE A 18 -8.26 -5.72 6.23
N PHE A 19 -7.81 -6.76 6.94
CA PHE A 19 -8.72 -7.77 7.50
C PHE A 19 -9.61 -7.17 8.60
N GLY A 20 -9.07 -6.30 9.46
CA GLY A 20 -9.82 -5.62 10.50
C GLY A 20 -10.89 -4.68 9.94
N GLY A 21 -10.57 -3.92 8.88
CA GLY A 21 -11.53 -3.05 8.20
C GLY A 21 -12.68 -3.83 7.56
N MET A 22 -12.37 -4.97 6.91
CA MET A 22 -13.38 -5.86 6.34
C MET A 22 -14.28 -6.47 7.42
N ALA A 23 -13.69 -6.94 8.52
CA ALA A 23 -14.44 -7.48 9.65
C ALA A 23 -15.39 -6.43 10.24
N LEU A 24 -14.91 -5.19 10.40
CA LEU A 24 -15.71 -4.08 10.90
C LEU A 24 -16.90 -3.77 9.99
N LEU A 25 -16.72 -3.76 8.67
CA LEU A 25 -17.82 -3.59 7.70
C LEU A 25 -18.91 -4.64 7.89
N THR A 26 -18.51 -5.92 7.96
CA THR A 26 -19.46 -7.01 8.17
C THR A 26 -20.18 -6.90 9.51
N MET A 27 -19.48 -6.52 10.58
CA MET A 27 -20.09 -6.34 11.91
C MET A 27 -21.09 -5.19 11.92
N VAL A 28 -20.75 -4.04 11.33
CA VAL A 28 -21.66 -2.90 11.25
C VAL A 28 -22.88 -3.25 10.39
N GLY A 29 -22.68 -3.82 9.21
CA GLY A 29 -23.79 -4.24 8.34
C GLY A 29 -24.71 -5.26 9.01
N TRP A 30 -24.14 -6.23 9.73
CA TRP A 30 -24.91 -7.22 10.48
C TRP A 30 -25.71 -6.59 11.63
N THR A 31 -25.09 -5.66 12.36
CA THR A 31 -25.74 -4.94 13.47
C THR A 31 -26.92 -4.10 12.97
N LEU A 32 -26.71 -3.32 11.91
CA LEU A 32 -27.77 -2.50 11.30
C LEU A 32 -28.95 -3.37 10.85
N LYS A 33 -28.68 -4.51 10.20
CA LYS A 33 -29.72 -5.47 9.81
C LYS A 33 -30.44 -6.09 11.00
N LYS A 34 -29.71 -6.45 12.06
CA LYS A 34 -30.28 -7.10 13.26
C LYS A 34 -31.24 -6.19 14.03
N PHE A 35 -30.96 -4.90 14.05
CA PHE A 35 -31.76 -3.89 14.77
C PHE A 35 -32.71 -3.11 13.85
N ASP A 36 -32.86 -3.53 12.59
CA ASP A 36 -33.67 -2.85 11.55
C ASP A 36 -33.40 -1.34 11.47
N MET A 37 -32.14 -0.96 11.71
CA MET A 37 -31.72 0.44 11.68
C MET A 37 -31.51 0.86 10.24
N GLN A 38 -32.20 1.91 9.81
CA GLN A 38 -31.90 2.60 8.56
C GLN A 38 -30.84 3.67 8.80
N PRO A 39 -29.56 3.42 8.49
CA PRO A 39 -28.53 4.42 8.69
C PRO A 39 -28.77 5.61 7.75
N SER A 40 -28.39 6.80 8.21
CA SER A 40 -28.40 7.97 7.33
C SER A 40 -27.37 7.81 6.21
N HIS A 41 -27.66 8.38 5.04
CA HIS A 41 -26.75 8.39 3.89
C HIS A 41 -25.37 8.99 4.24
N ALA A 42 -25.36 10.04 5.08
CA ALA A 42 -24.13 10.65 5.56
C ALA A 42 -23.29 9.68 6.41
N PHE A 43 -23.91 8.90 7.30
CA PHE A 43 -23.21 7.92 8.13
C PHE A 43 -22.58 6.82 7.29
N THR A 44 -23.33 6.22 6.35
CA THR A 44 -22.80 5.17 5.47
C THR A 44 -21.67 5.68 4.59
N THR A 45 -21.79 6.91 4.07
CA THR A 45 -20.77 7.53 3.24
C THR A 45 -19.47 7.73 4.01
N ILE A 46 -19.52 8.36 5.19
CA ILE A 46 -18.34 8.59 6.03
C ILE A 46 -17.70 7.27 6.46
N LEU A 47 -18.51 6.30 6.87
CA LEU A 47 -18.01 4.98 7.28
C LEU A 47 -17.22 4.30 6.16
N ILE A 48 -17.79 4.26 4.95
CA ILE A 48 -17.12 3.66 3.79
C ILE A 48 -15.87 4.45 3.39
N GLN A 49 -15.91 5.78 3.45
CA GLN A 49 -14.75 6.63 3.18
C GLN A 49 -13.59 6.33 4.15
N VAL A 50 -13.85 6.27 5.45
CA VAL A 50 -12.81 5.96 6.45
C VAL A 50 -12.21 4.58 6.19
N LEU A 51 -13.04 3.59 5.91
CA LEU A 51 -12.59 2.21 5.70
C LEU A 51 -11.80 2.04 4.39
N LEU A 52 -12.24 2.67 3.31
CA LEU A 52 -11.49 2.68 2.06
C LEU A 52 -10.18 3.46 2.21
N THR A 53 -10.15 4.55 2.99
CA THR A 53 -8.91 5.28 3.32
C THR A 53 -7.89 4.36 4.00
N ILE A 54 -8.33 3.58 5.00
CA ILE A 54 -7.48 2.63 5.71
C ILE A 54 -6.95 1.55 4.74
N ASN A 55 -7.83 0.97 3.92
CA ASN A 55 -7.46 -0.07 2.96
C ASN A 55 -6.48 0.43 1.89
N VAL A 56 -6.77 1.57 1.26
CA VAL A 56 -5.91 2.16 0.22
C VAL A 56 -4.53 2.49 0.81
N THR A 57 -4.49 3.09 2.00
CA THR A 57 -3.23 3.40 2.69
C THR A 57 -2.43 2.15 3.02
N ALA A 58 -3.08 1.09 3.51
CA ALA A 58 -2.45 -0.18 3.82
C ALA A 58 -1.88 -0.85 2.55
N MET A 59 -2.66 -0.92 1.48
CA MET A 59 -2.24 -1.51 0.20
C MET A 59 -1.05 -0.76 -0.41
N LEU A 60 -1.09 0.57 -0.44
CA LEU A 60 -0.02 1.38 -1.03
C LEU A 60 1.29 1.25 -0.23
N ASN A 61 1.21 1.13 1.10
CA ASN A 61 2.39 0.83 1.92
C ASN A 61 2.97 -0.57 1.61
N ILE A 62 2.13 -1.59 1.44
CA ILE A 62 2.59 -2.93 1.03
C ILE A 62 3.27 -2.87 -0.34
N MET A 63 2.66 -2.20 -1.31
CA MET A 63 3.19 -2.08 -2.67
C MET A 63 4.54 -1.36 -2.68
N ASN A 64 4.71 -0.30 -1.89
CA ASN A 64 5.98 0.39 -1.76
C ASN A 64 7.08 -0.53 -1.19
N VAL A 65 6.77 -1.28 -0.12
CA VAL A 65 7.70 -2.27 0.45
C VAL A 65 8.03 -3.38 -0.55
N ALA A 66 7.03 -3.88 -1.29
CA ALA A 66 7.21 -4.91 -2.30
C ALA A 66 8.13 -4.41 -3.44
N PHE A 67 7.92 -3.19 -3.91
CA PHE A 67 8.78 -2.56 -4.92
C PHE A 67 10.24 -2.46 -4.44
N HIS A 68 10.46 -1.99 -3.21
CA HIS A 68 11.82 -1.87 -2.66
C HIS A 68 12.52 -3.24 -2.62
N LYS A 69 11.81 -4.29 -2.20
CA LYS A 69 12.32 -5.65 -2.19
C LYS A 69 12.58 -6.20 -3.59
N MET A 70 11.73 -5.88 -4.56
CA MET A 70 11.92 -6.29 -5.96
C MET A 70 13.18 -5.67 -6.56
N VAL A 71 13.45 -4.39 -6.29
CA VAL A 71 14.68 -3.71 -6.71
C VAL A 71 15.91 -4.37 -6.06
N ASP A 72 15.83 -4.69 -4.77
CA ASP A 72 16.91 -5.40 -4.07
C ASP A 72 17.16 -6.80 -4.61
N ALA A 73 16.09 -7.54 -4.92
CA ALA A 73 16.16 -8.88 -5.48
C ALA A 73 16.80 -8.87 -6.88
N HIS A 74 16.39 -7.93 -7.75
CA HIS A 74 17.03 -7.76 -9.07
C HIS A 74 18.51 -7.42 -8.94
N GLY A 75 18.86 -6.46 -8.07
CA GLY A 75 20.27 -6.12 -7.84
C GLY A 75 21.09 -7.30 -7.31
N ALA A 76 20.53 -8.10 -6.39
CA ALA A 76 21.18 -9.30 -5.87
C ALA A 76 21.33 -10.41 -6.92
N PHE A 77 20.31 -10.62 -7.76
CA PHE A 77 20.35 -11.57 -8.86
C PHE A 77 21.47 -11.23 -9.84
N HIS A 78 21.55 -9.98 -10.30
CA HIS A 78 22.59 -9.57 -11.25
C HIS A 78 24.00 -9.68 -10.65
N ARG A 79 24.18 -9.32 -9.37
CA ARG A 79 25.47 -9.50 -8.69
C ARG A 79 25.89 -10.97 -8.55
N ARG A 80 24.94 -11.89 -8.37
CA ARG A 80 25.23 -13.31 -8.15
C ARG A 80 25.42 -14.10 -9.45
N PHE A 81 24.67 -13.77 -10.50
CA PHE A 81 24.62 -14.60 -11.72
C PHE A 81 25.11 -13.88 -12.98
N ASN A 82 25.24 -12.55 -12.96
CA ASN A 82 25.58 -11.74 -14.14
C ASN A 82 26.67 -10.70 -13.85
N ALA A 83 27.71 -11.11 -13.13
CA ALA A 83 28.83 -10.24 -12.74
C ALA A 83 29.50 -9.54 -13.94
N ALA A 84 29.60 -10.24 -15.09
CA ALA A 84 30.18 -9.70 -16.31
C ALA A 84 29.36 -8.57 -16.96
N SER A 85 28.06 -8.44 -16.64
CA SER A 85 27.16 -7.44 -17.24
C SER A 85 26.79 -6.30 -16.30
N LEU A 86 27.39 -6.23 -15.10
CA LEU A 86 27.04 -5.22 -14.07
C LEU A 86 27.23 -3.77 -14.53
N HIS A 87 28.16 -3.52 -15.45
CA HIS A 87 28.45 -2.20 -15.99
C HIS A 87 27.56 -1.81 -17.19
N ARG A 88 26.83 -2.77 -17.77
CA ARG A 88 26.03 -2.54 -18.97
C ARG A 88 24.63 -2.05 -18.62
N PHE A 89 24.13 -1.11 -19.39
CA PHE A 89 22.73 -0.69 -19.30
C PHE A 89 21.82 -1.85 -19.77
N PRO A 90 20.67 -2.11 -19.12
CA PRO A 90 20.07 -1.38 -17.99
C PRO A 90 20.49 -1.87 -16.60
N VAL A 91 21.32 -2.92 -16.50
CA VAL A 91 21.71 -3.54 -15.22
C VAL A 91 22.47 -2.56 -14.31
N SER A 92 23.37 -1.77 -14.90
CA SER A 92 24.12 -0.73 -14.17
C SER A 92 23.18 0.29 -13.52
N PHE A 93 22.14 0.72 -14.23
CA PHE A 93 21.14 1.66 -13.73
C PHE A 93 20.34 1.09 -12.55
N VAL A 94 19.91 -0.18 -12.63
CA VAL A 94 19.16 -0.81 -11.53
C VAL A 94 20.01 -0.92 -10.26
N ILE A 95 21.33 -1.13 -10.39
CA ILE A 95 22.23 -1.32 -9.25
C ILE A 95 22.70 0.01 -8.66
N SER A 96 23.23 0.91 -9.47
CA SER A 96 23.73 2.22 -9.00
C SER A 96 22.58 3.18 -8.68
N GLY A 97 21.50 3.10 -9.45
CA GLY A 97 20.31 3.92 -9.31
C GLY A 97 19.30 3.41 -8.29
N ALA A 98 19.52 2.24 -7.66
CA ALA A 98 18.57 1.63 -6.72
C ALA A 98 18.03 2.60 -5.65
N PRO A 99 18.87 3.44 -5.00
CA PRO A 99 18.38 4.40 -4.01
C PRO A 99 17.45 5.47 -4.62
N GLN A 100 17.79 6.02 -5.78
CA GLN A 100 16.92 7.01 -6.46
C GLN A 100 15.63 6.36 -6.94
N LEU A 101 15.70 5.14 -7.51
CA LEU A 101 14.53 4.41 -8.01
C LEU A 101 13.52 4.14 -6.89
N LYS A 102 13.99 3.71 -5.71
CA LYS A 102 13.14 3.49 -4.54
C LYS A 102 12.51 4.78 -4.01
N ARG A 103 13.27 5.90 -4.01
CA ARG A 103 12.74 7.21 -3.62
C ARG A 103 11.66 7.68 -4.61
N LEU A 104 11.94 7.63 -5.91
CA LEU A 104 10.98 7.98 -6.95
C LEU A 104 9.71 7.15 -6.84
N ALA A 105 9.84 5.83 -6.71
CA ALA A 105 8.68 4.96 -6.50
C ALA A 105 7.90 5.35 -5.24
N THR A 106 8.57 5.63 -4.12
CA THR A 106 7.90 6.09 -2.90
C THR A 106 7.14 7.38 -3.12
N THR A 107 7.72 8.36 -3.83
CA THR A 107 7.05 9.61 -4.19
C THR A 107 5.83 9.36 -5.08
N PHE A 108 5.94 8.51 -6.09
CA PHE A 108 4.82 8.14 -6.95
C PHE A 108 3.70 7.46 -6.17
N TRP A 109 4.01 6.51 -5.28
CA TRP A 109 3.02 5.86 -4.43
C TRP A 109 2.33 6.85 -3.49
N SER A 110 3.07 7.81 -2.93
CA SER A 110 2.50 8.86 -2.08
C SER A 110 1.64 9.86 -2.84
N LEU A 111 2.01 10.23 -4.07
CA LEU A 111 1.19 11.11 -4.91
C LEU A 111 -0.08 10.38 -5.37
N GLY A 112 0.05 9.11 -5.77
CA GLY A 112 -1.08 8.26 -6.10
C GLY A 112 -2.03 8.08 -4.91
N SER A 113 -1.50 7.90 -3.69
CA SER A 113 -2.33 7.80 -2.48
C SER A 113 -3.09 9.10 -2.23
N ALA A 114 -2.43 10.25 -2.31
CA ALA A 114 -3.06 11.55 -2.13
C ALA A 114 -4.20 11.77 -3.14
N LEU A 115 -3.98 11.41 -4.41
CA LEU A 115 -5.00 11.54 -5.46
C LEU A 115 -6.20 10.61 -5.20
N MET A 116 -5.96 9.34 -4.84
CA MET A 116 -7.02 8.39 -4.52
C MET A 116 -7.84 8.84 -3.30
N LEU A 117 -7.16 9.30 -2.24
CA LEU A 117 -7.82 9.80 -1.04
C LEU A 117 -8.61 11.08 -1.32
N TYR A 118 -8.09 11.98 -2.17
CA TYR A 118 -8.83 13.16 -2.60
C TYR A 118 -10.14 12.78 -3.34
N GLY A 119 -10.06 11.85 -4.30
CA GLY A 119 -11.24 11.36 -5.01
C GLY A 119 -12.25 10.72 -4.06
N LEU A 120 -11.77 9.92 -3.11
CA LEU A 120 -12.59 9.27 -2.11
C LEU A 120 -13.35 10.26 -1.21
N TRP A 121 -12.67 11.29 -0.70
CA TRP A 121 -13.26 12.23 0.26
C TRP A 121 -14.15 13.28 -0.39
N PHE A 122 -13.83 13.72 -1.61
CA PHE A 122 -14.51 14.86 -2.24
C PHE A 122 -15.40 14.51 -3.44
N HIS A 123 -15.20 13.34 -4.07
CA HIS A 123 -15.89 12.98 -5.32
C HIS A 123 -16.68 11.68 -5.26
N MET A 124 -16.54 10.89 -4.19
CA MET A 124 -17.30 9.65 -4.04
C MET A 124 -18.78 9.97 -3.77
N LYS A 125 -19.65 9.62 -4.72
CA LYS A 125 -21.10 9.60 -4.54
C LYS A 125 -21.50 8.16 -4.27
N LEU A 126 -22.08 7.91 -3.09
CA LEU A 126 -22.58 6.61 -2.68
C LEU A 126 -24.08 6.49 -2.90
#